data_AF-A0A4V3T9Q8-F1
#
_entry.id   AF-A0A4V3T9Q8-F1
#
_cell.length_a   1.000
_cell.length_b   1.000
_cell.length_c   1.000
_cell.angle_alpha   90.00
_cell.angle_beta   90.00
_cell.angle_gamma   90.00
#
_symmetry.space_group_name_H-M   'P 1'
#
loop_
_entity.id
_entity.type
_entity.pdbx_description
1 polymer ?
#
loop_
_entity_poly.entity_id
_entity_poly.type
_entity_poly.pdbx_seq_one_letter_code
_entity_poly.pdbx_strand_id
1 'polypeptide(L)'
;MNKQARTQWWEGLPAGIRNQIDGYVLQDSLMAAIRVVTEIGLAPDGIGAATAQLIVGDRYAHHGDRIAREPDTPLDHESLVRRVGGILGSVVAIEAVWDGDTVHDWFVRLLAITAEPAEEYALAFIHRSLAERHLGEGAKLDGRHPVAVAAERAGGDLAAHLCVPFHFSSPDTPDDDAPRWQP
;
A
#
# COMPACT_ATOMS: atom_id res chain seq x y z
N MET A 1 19.32 7.91 -12.18
CA MET A 1 19.34 9.36 -12.48
C MET A 1 19.06 10.16 -11.19
N ASN A 2 19.86 11.17 -10.86
CA ASN A 2 19.64 11.99 -9.65
C ASN A 2 18.44 12.96 -9.84
N LYS A 3 17.94 13.57 -8.74
CA LYS A 3 16.72 14.40 -8.77
C LYS A 3 16.82 15.61 -9.71
N GLN A 4 17.97 16.26 -9.76
CA GLN A 4 18.18 17.42 -10.64
C GLN A 4 18.13 17.03 -12.12
N ALA A 5 18.81 15.94 -12.51
CA ALA A 5 18.76 15.42 -13.87
C ALA A 5 17.34 14.96 -14.27
N ARG A 6 16.58 14.36 -13.34
CA ARG A 6 15.16 14.04 -13.56
C ARG A 6 14.31 15.28 -13.81
N THR A 7 14.57 16.35 -13.06
CA THR A 7 13.86 17.63 -13.22
C THR A 7 14.15 18.25 -14.59
N GLN A 8 15.41 18.31 -14.99
CA GLN A 8 15.83 18.84 -16.29
C GLN A 8 15.25 18.04 -17.45
N TRP A 9 15.29 16.71 -17.37
CA TRP A 9 14.69 15.84 -18.39
C TRP A 9 13.18 16.10 -18.51
N TRP A 10 12.47 16.16 -17.38
CA TRP A 10 11.05 16.47 -17.34
C TRP A 10 10.74 17.83 -17.99
N GLU A 11 11.47 18.87 -17.65
CA GLU A 11 11.28 20.23 -18.19
C GLU A 11 11.55 20.30 -19.69
N GLY A 12 12.43 19.45 -20.21
CA GLY A 12 12.73 19.33 -21.64
C GLY A 12 11.62 18.67 -22.47
N LEU A 13 10.64 18.01 -21.83
CA LEU A 13 9.55 17.35 -22.55
C LEU A 13 8.55 18.35 -23.17
N PRO A 14 8.03 18.04 -24.38
CA PRO A 14 6.93 18.79 -24.96
C PRO A 14 5.74 18.90 -23.99
N ALA A 15 5.08 20.06 -23.97
CA ALA A 15 3.99 20.33 -23.04
C ALA A 15 2.84 19.29 -23.14
N GLY A 16 2.52 18.82 -24.35
CA GLY A 16 1.50 17.78 -24.56
C GLY A 16 1.84 16.47 -23.85
N ILE A 17 3.11 16.05 -23.88
CA ILE A 17 3.58 14.84 -23.19
C ILE A 17 3.54 15.02 -21.68
N ARG A 18 4.00 16.17 -21.18
CA ARG A 18 3.92 16.49 -19.75
C ARG A 18 2.48 16.45 -19.25
N ASN A 19 1.56 17.05 -20.00
CA ASN A 19 0.13 17.06 -19.67
C ASN A 19 -0.48 15.65 -19.67
N GLN A 20 -0.07 14.78 -20.58
CA GLN A 20 -0.54 13.39 -20.61
C GLN A 20 -0.07 12.62 -19.38
N ILE A 21 1.22 12.72 -19.03
CA ILE A 21 1.79 12.04 -17.85
C ILE A 21 1.15 12.59 -16.58
N ASP A 22 1.06 13.92 -16.44
CA ASP A 22 0.40 14.56 -15.29
C ASP A 22 -1.09 14.21 -15.23
N GLY A 23 -1.76 13.99 -16.37
CA GLY A 23 -3.14 13.51 -16.41
C GLY A 23 -3.30 12.13 -15.76
N TYR A 24 -2.41 11.18 -16.07
CA TYR A 24 -2.40 9.88 -15.40
C TYR A 24 -2.07 10.00 -13.91
N VAL A 25 -1.11 10.85 -13.53
CA VAL A 25 -0.76 11.10 -12.13
C VAL A 25 -1.96 11.66 -11.35
N LEU A 26 -2.68 12.63 -11.91
CA LEU A 26 -3.86 13.22 -11.28
C LEU A 26 -5.02 12.22 -11.13
N GLN A 27 -5.10 11.21 -11.99
CA GLN A 27 -6.06 10.10 -11.92
C GLN A 27 -5.57 8.93 -11.06
N ASP A 28 -4.45 9.09 -10.36
CA ASP A 28 -3.80 8.05 -9.57
C ASP A 28 -3.43 6.78 -10.38
N SER A 29 -3.09 6.95 -11.66
CA SER A 29 -2.75 5.85 -12.58
C SER A 29 -1.23 5.70 -12.73
N LEU A 30 -0.56 5.25 -11.66
CA LEU A 30 0.90 5.14 -11.59
C LEU A 30 1.51 4.33 -12.75
N MET A 31 0.97 3.14 -13.02
CA MET A 31 1.50 2.25 -14.06
C MET A 31 1.36 2.83 -15.46
N ALA A 32 0.25 3.52 -15.75
CA ALA A 32 0.06 4.20 -17.02
C ALA A 32 1.08 5.33 -17.20
N ALA A 33 1.32 6.13 -16.15
CA ALA A 33 2.33 7.18 -16.17
C ALA A 33 3.75 6.62 -16.35
N ILE A 34 4.13 5.56 -15.62
CA ILE A 34 5.46 4.92 -15.73
C ILE A 34 5.67 4.36 -17.14
N ARG A 35 4.64 3.74 -17.70
CA ARG A 35 4.69 3.20 -19.06
C ARG A 35 4.99 4.31 -20.07
N VAL A 36 4.27 5.42 -20.03
CA VAL A 36 4.50 6.55 -20.95
C VAL A 36 5.90 7.14 -20.78
N VAL A 37 6.37 7.34 -19.55
CA VAL A 37 7.74 7.84 -19.29
C VAL A 37 8.80 6.88 -19.83
N THR A 38 8.60 5.57 -19.65
CA THR A 38 9.51 4.54 -20.15
C THR A 38 9.51 4.53 -21.68
N GLU A 39 8.34 4.51 -22.33
CA GLU A 39 8.22 4.48 -23.79
C GLU A 39 8.92 5.70 -24.45
N ILE A 40 8.81 6.87 -23.84
CA ILE A 40 9.37 8.12 -24.38
C ILE A 40 10.87 8.24 -24.09
N GLY A 41 11.31 7.82 -22.90
CA GLY A 41 12.68 8.02 -22.45
C GLY A 41 13.64 6.85 -22.72
N LEU A 42 13.13 5.66 -23.05
CA LEU A 42 13.97 4.47 -23.19
C LEU A 42 14.95 4.59 -24.37
N ALA A 43 14.44 4.90 -25.56
CA ALA A 43 15.27 5.02 -26.76
C ALA A 43 16.22 6.24 -26.75
N PRO A 44 15.79 7.47 -26.39
CA PRO A 44 16.66 8.64 -26.44
C PRO A 44 17.61 8.77 -25.23
N ASP A 45 17.16 8.38 -24.03
CA ASP A 45 17.85 8.73 -22.77
C ASP A 45 18.16 7.52 -21.88
N GLY A 46 17.84 6.30 -22.33
CA GLY A 46 18.06 5.07 -21.56
C GLY A 46 17.21 4.98 -20.30
N ILE A 47 16.07 5.67 -20.25
CA ILE A 47 15.17 5.68 -19.08
C ILE A 47 14.40 4.36 -19.04
N GLY A 48 14.90 3.42 -18.24
CA GLY A 48 14.20 2.20 -17.89
C GLY A 48 13.15 2.41 -16.77
N ALA A 49 12.37 1.37 -16.52
CA ALA A 49 11.23 1.38 -15.58
C ALA A 49 11.58 1.94 -14.19
N ALA A 50 12.72 1.56 -13.61
CA ALA A 50 13.14 2.06 -12.30
C ALA A 50 13.37 3.58 -12.28
N THR A 51 13.95 4.15 -13.35
CA THR A 51 14.12 5.61 -13.44
C THR A 51 12.79 6.30 -13.74
N ALA A 52 11.95 5.69 -14.60
CA ALA A 52 10.61 6.19 -14.87
C ALA A 52 9.76 6.27 -13.60
N GLN A 53 9.82 5.26 -12.73
CA GLN A 53 9.14 5.25 -11.43
C GLN A 53 9.59 6.43 -10.55
N LEU A 54 10.89 6.73 -10.49
CA LEU A 54 11.38 7.89 -9.74
C LEU A 54 10.88 9.23 -10.31
N ILE A 55 10.82 9.36 -11.64
CA ILE A 55 10.31 10.57 -12.30
C ILE A 55 8.82 10.74 -11.99
N VAL A 56 8.02 9.67 -12.14
CA VAL A 56 6.59 9.71 -11.82
C VAL A 56 6.37 9.96 -10.34
N GLY A 57 7.19 9.38 -9.45
CA GLY A 57 7.18 9.66 -8.02
C GLY A 57 7.41 11.15 -7.71
N ASP A 58 8.34 11.83 -8.41
CA ASP A 58 8.52 13.27 -8.29
C ASP A 58 7.25 14.04 -8.75
N ARG A 59 6.51 13.55 -9.75
CA ARG A 59 5.24 14.15 -10.19
C ARG A 59 4.13 13.95 -9.17
N TYR A 60 4.03 12.76 -8.59
CA TYR A 60 3.12 12.46 -7.49
C TYR A 60 3.36 13.39 -6.30
N ALA A 61 4.61 13.60 -5.92
CA ALA A 61 4.98 14.55 -4.87
C ALA A 61 4.64 16.00 -5.23
N HIS A 62 4.77 16.38 -6.50
CA HIS A 62 4.44 17.72 -6.98
C HIS A 62 2.93 18.03 -6.93
N HIS A 63 2.08 17.08 -7.31
CA HIS A 63 0.62 17.28 -7.33
C HIS A 63 -0.03 17.09 -5.96
N GLY A 64 0.54 16.26 -5.09
CA GLY A 64 0.09 16.09 -3.70
C GLY A 64 -1.42 15.83 -3.61
N ASP A 65 -2.12 16.68 -2.87
CA ASP A 65 -3.57 16.57 -2.59
C ASP A 65 -4.47 16.78 -3.82
N ARG A 66 -3.90 17.21 -4.96
CA ARG A 66 -4.66 17.37 -6.22
C ARG A 66 -4.91 16.03 -6.92
N ILE A 67 -4.23 14.98 -6.49
CA ILE A 67 -4.38 13.63 -7.04
C ILE A 67 -5.71 13.06 -6.55
N ALA A 68 -6.51 12.53 -7.47
CA ALA A 68 -7.76 11.83 -7.17
C ALA A 68 -7.47 10.41 -6.66
N ARG A 69 -6.79 10.31 -5.50
CA ARG A 69 -6.46 9.01 -4.90
C ARG A 69 -7.71 8.26 -4.54
N GLU A 70 -7.71 6.95 -4.81
CA GLU A 70 -8.68 6.08 -4.19
C GLU A 70 -8.48 6.16 -2.66
N PRO A 71 -9.55 6.39 -1.88
CA PRO A 71 -9.41 6.43 -0.44
C PRO A 71 -8.89 5.09 0.05
N ASP A 72 -7.77 5.11 0.79
CA ASP A 72 -7.26 3.92 1.45
C ASP A 72 -8.37 3.31 2.30
N THR A 73 -8.38 1.99 2.38
CA THR A 73 -9.30 1.29 3.29
C THR A 73 -9.09 1.80 4.72
N PRO A 74 -10.14 2.28 5.41
CA PRO A 74 -9.99 2.80 6.75
C PRO A 74 -9.55 1.70 7.71
N LEU A 75 -8.51 1.99 8.49
CA LEU A 75 -7.93 1.08 9.49
C LEU A 75 -8.50 1.33 10.90
N ASP A 76 -9.47 2.22 11.05
CA ASP A 76 -10.13 2.46 12.33
C ASP A 76 -11.03 1.28 12.73
N HIS A 77 -11.20 1.10 14.04
CA HIS A 77 -11.90 -0.04 14.62
C HIS A 77 -13.35 -0.17 14.11
N GLU A 78 -14.10 0.93 14.03
CA GLU A 78 -15.50 0.90 13.61
C GLU A 78 -15.64 0.44 12.15
N SER A 79 -14.78 0.93 11.27
CA SER A 79 -14.74 0.52 9.87
C SER A 79 -14.40 -0.96 9.70
N LEU A 80 -13.44 -1.49 10.48
CA LEU A 80 -13.08 -2.91 10.44
C LEU A 80 -14.20 -3.80 10.96
N VAL A 81 -14.85 -3.44 12.07
CA VAL A 81 -16.03 -4.17 12.60
C VAL A 81 -17.17 -4.18 11.58
N ARG A 82 -17.44 -3.04 10.93
CA ARG A 82 -18.47 -2.95 9.87
C ARG A 82 -18.16 -3.88 8.70
N ARG A 83 -16.89 -3.96 8.27
CA ARG A 83 -16.46 -4.85 7.18
C ARG A 83 -16.66 -6.31 7.55
N VAL A 84 -16.25 -6.71 8.76
CA VAL A 84 -16.47 -8.06 9.24
C VAL A 84 -17.95 -8.42 9.31
N GLY A 85 -18.81 -7.47 9.73
CA GLY A 85 -20.26 -7.68 9.75
C GLY A 85 -20.90 -7.92 8.38
N GLY A 86 -20.19 -7.64 7.27
CA GLY A 86 -20.63 -7.93 5.91
C GLY A 86 -20.13 -9.26 5.33
N ILE A 87 -19.31 -10.01 6.07
CA ILE A 87 -18.71 -11.27 5.61
C ILE A 87 -19.70 -12.43 5.76
N LEU A 88 -19.66 -13.38 4.82
CA LEU A 88 -20.39 -14.64 4.92
C LEU A 88 -19.56 -15.66 5.71
N GLY A 89 -20.20 -16.36 6.64
CA GLY A 89 -19.54 -17.36 7.49
C GLY A 89 -19.12 -16.82 8.85
N SER A 90 -18.69 -17.71 9.73
CA SER A 90 -18.24 -17.34 11.08
C SER A 90 -16.75 -17.04 11.05
N VAL A 91 -16.35 -15.83 11.43
CA VAL A 91 -14.92 -15.50 11.57
C VAL A 91 -14.31 -16.35 12.69
N VAL A 92 -13.21 -17.02 12.38
CA VAL A 92 -12.47 -17.90 13.30
C VAL A 92 -11.09 -17.37 13.66
N ALA A 93 -10.54 -16.46 12.85
CA ALA A 93 -9.30 -15.75 13.13
C ALA A 93 -9.21 -14.44 12.36
N ILE A 94 -8.41 -13.51 12.88
CA ILE A 94 -7.89 -12.37 12.12
C ILE A 94 -6.42 -12.64 11.85
N GLU A 95 -6.02 -12.51 10.59
CA GLU A 95 -4.65 -12.80 10.15
C GLU A 95 -4.00 -11.56 9.54
N ALA A 96 -2.74 -11.31 9.88
CA ALA A 96 -1.89 -10.35 9.22
C ALA A 96 -0.78 -11.09 8.46
N VAL A 97 -0.66 -10.80 7.16
CA VAL A 97 0.29 -11.46 6.26
C VAL A 97 1.05 -10.41 5.48
N TRP A 98 2.37 -10.57 5.36
CA TRP A 98 3.16 -9.72 4.47
C TRP A 98 2.85 -10.03 3.01
N ASP A 99 2.90 -9.01 2.20
CA ASP A 99 2.86 -9.08 0.75
C ASP A 99 3.72 -7.93 0.22
N GLY A 100 4.13 -8.03 -1.04
CA GLY A 100 5.10 -7.13 -1.63
C GLY A 100 4.77 -6.85 -3.07
N ASP A 101 4.80 -5.58 -3.45
CA ASP A 101 4.72 -5.20 -4.85
C ASP A 101 5.75 -4.11 -5.19
N THR A 102 5.88 -3.81 -6.47
CA THR A 102 6.84 -2.81 -6.95
C THR A 102 6.43 -1.37 -6.63
N VAL A 103 5.22 -1.14 -6.13
CA VAL A 103 4.61 0.16 -5.87
C VAL A 103 4.69 0.54 -4.39
N HIS A 104 4.32 -0.38 -3.51
CA HIS A 104 4.17 -0.23 -2.07
C HIS A 104 5.35 -0.80 -1.28
N ASP A 105 6.32 -1.43 -1.96
CA ASP A 105 7.37 -2.23 -1.31
C ASP A 105 6.68 -3.30 -0.44
N TRP A 106 7.07 -3.45 0.82
CA TRP A 106 6.40 -4.34 1.76
C TRP A 106 5.15 -3.70 2.38
N PHE A 107 4.04 -4.42 2.32
CA PHE A 107 2.78 -4.07 2.97
C PHE A 107 2.17 -5.29 3.67
N VAL A 108 1.22 -5.05 4.58
CA VAL A 108 0.49 -6.14 5.25
C VAL A 108 -0.94 -6.20 4.74
N ARG A 109 -1.38 -7.40 4.40
CA ARG A 109 -2.79 -7.72 4.19
C ARG A 109 -3.39 -8.15 5.52
N LEU A 110 -4.40 -7.41 5.99
CA LEU A 110 -5.21 -7.81 7.14
C LEU A 110 -6.42 -8.59 6.64
N LEU A 111 -6.61 -9.80 7.13
CA LEU A 111 -7.59 -10.76 6.64
C LEU A 111 -8.52 -11.20 7.78
N ALA A 112 -9.78 -11.47 7.44
CA ALA A 112 -10.67 -12.30 8.25
C ALA A 112 -10.69 -13.71 7.65
N ILE A 113 -10.43 -14.71 8.48
CA ILE A 113 -10.53 -16.13 8.12
C ILE A 113 -11.87 -16.65 8.63
N THR A 114 -12.66 -17.27 7.76
CA THR A 114 -13.97 -17.80 8.12
C THR A 114 -13.97 -19.33 8.19
N ALA A 115 -14.90 -19.87 8.97
CA ALA A 115 -15.37 -21.23 8.85
C ALA A 115 -16.78 -21.22 8.26
N GLU A 116 -17.03 -22.22 7.40
CA GLU A 116 -18.35 -22.49 6.81
C GLU A 116 -19.01 -21.28 6.11
N PRO A 117 -18.52 -20.87 4.92
CA PRO A 117 -17.45 -21.48 4.14
C PRO A 117 -16.04 -21.11 4.65
N ALA A 118 -15.07 -21.98 4.39
CA ALA A 118 -13.66 -21.71 4.67
C ALA A 118 -13.09 -20.77 3.60
N GLU A 119 -12.96 -19.49 3.94
CA GLU A 119 -12.55 -18.44 3.01
C GLU A 119 -11.68 -17.37 3.70
N GLU A 120 -10.97 -16.58 2.88
CA GLU A 120 -10.15 -15.45 3.31
C GLU A 120 -10.75 -14.15 2.76
N TYR A 121 -11.06 -13.21 3.64
CA TYR A 121 -11.61 -11.90 3.28
C TYR A 121 -10.61 -10.80 3.59
N ALA A 122 -10.19 -10.06 2.55
CA ALA A 122 -9.31 -8.91 2.73
C ALA A 122 -10.05 -7.77 3.44
N LEU A 123 -9.62 -7.45 4.66
CA LEU A 123 -10.16 -6.36 5.45
C LEU A 123 -9.47 -5.05 5.14
N ALA A 124 -8.14 -5.05 4.99
CA ALA A 124 -7.32 -3.86 4.70
C ALA A 124 -5.97 -4.22 4.07
N PHE A 125 -5.41 -3.26 3.32
CA PHE A 125 -4.05 -3.28 2.80
C PHE A 125 -3.26 -2.17 3.48
N ILE A 126 -2.32 -2.54 4.35
CA ILE A 126 -1.58 -1.62 5.22
C ILE A 126 -0.21 -1.40 4.60
N HIS A 127 -0.09 -0.35 3.78
CA HIS A 127 1.20 0.14 3.29
C HIS A 127 1.74 1.24 4.21
N ARG A 128 3.01 1.63 4.03
CA ARG A 128 3.71 2.58 4.91
C ARG A 128 2.91 3.87 5.17
N SER A 129 2.38 4.50 4.12
CA SER A 129 1.64 5.77 4.28
C SER A 129 0.34 5.61 5.06
N LEU A 130 -0.39 4.51 4.90
CA LEU A 130 -1.58 4.23 5.72
C LEU A 130 -1.19 3.98 7.18
N ALA A 131 -0.13 3.20 7.41
CA ALA A 131 0.39 2.92 8.74
C ALA A 131 0.79 4.21 9.48
N GLU A 132 1.54 5.10 8.82
CA GLU A 132 1.96 6.39 9.40
C GLU A 132 0.77 7.27 9.79
N ARG A 133 -0.24 7.38 8.92
CA ARG A 133 -1.46 8.15 9.22
C ARG A 133 -2.27 7.54 10.35
N HIS A 134 -2.37 6.21 10.40
CA HIS A 134 -3.11 5.50 11.45
C HIS A 134 -2.42 5.59 12.81
N LEU A 135 -1.09 5.44 12.84
CA LEU A 135 -0.30 5.49 14.07
C LEU A 135 -0.14 6.92 14.60
N GLY A 136 -0.26 7.92 13.72
CA GLY A 136 -0.13 9.34 14.05
C GLY A 136 1.33 9.78 14.25
N GLU A 137 1.52 11.10 14.31
CA GLU A 137 2.83 11.69 14.59
C GLU A 137 3.29 11.33 16.01
N GLY A 138 4.54 10.84 16.15
CA GLY A 138 5.14 10.53 17.45
C GLY A 138 4.90 9.10 17.96
N ALA A 139 4.35 8.20 17.14
CA ALA A 139 4.29 6.79 17.47
C ALA A 139 5.69 6.23 17.77
N LYS A 140 5.87 5.68 18.98
CA LYS A 140 7.09 4.94 19.33
C LYS A 140 7.05 3.60 18.62
N LEU A 141 7.95 3.42 17.65
CA LEU A 141 8.07 2.19 16.89
C LEU A 141 9.17 1.26 17.43
N ASP A 142 10.04 1.75 18.31
CA ASP A 142 11.13 0.98 18.94
C ASP A 142 11.96 0.14 17.94
N GLY A 143 12.18 0.68 16.74
CA GLY A 143 12.91 0.01 15.65
C GLY A 143 12.09 -0.96 14.80
N ARG A 144 10.81 -1.17 15.12
CA ARG A 144 9.90 -2.06 14.40
C ARG A 144 9.33 -1.39 13.14
N HIS A 145 8.95 -2.20 12.17
CA HIS A 145 8.39 -1.71 10.91
C HIS A 145 7.01 -1.06 11.16
N PRO A 146 6.76 0.20 10.74
CA PRO A 146 5.50 0.90 11.02
C PRO A 146 4.26 0.13 10.55
N VAL A 147 4.35 -0.53 9.38
CA VAL A 147 3.26 -1.36 8.85
C VAL A 147 2.91 -2.51 9.79
N ALA A 148 3.92 -3.18 10.36
CA ALA A 148 3.69 -4.29 11.28
C ALA A 148 3.00 -3.81 12.56
N VAL A 149 3.48 -2.69 13.12
CA VAL A 149 2.88 -2.10 14.33
C VAL A 149 1.43 -1.69 14.10
N ALA A 150 1.12 -1.10 12.94
CA ALA A 150 -0.24 -0.76 12.58
C ALA A 150 -1.14 -2.01 12.41
N ALA A 151 -0.63 -3.05 11.76
CA ALA A 151 -1.34 -4.31 11.57
C ALA A 151 -1.63 -5.02 12.89
N GLU A 152 -0.66 -5.08 13.81
CA GLU A 152 -0.83 -5.69 15.12
C GLU A 152 -1.86 -4.95 15.97
N ARG A 153 -1.83 -3.62 15.98
CA ARG A 153 -2.82 -2.82 16.73
C ARG A 153 -4.21 -3.03 16.17
N ALA A 154 -4.39 -2.80 14.87
CA ALA A 154 -5.71 -2.87 14.24
C ALA A 154 -6.27 -4.30 14.23
N GLY A 155 -5.44 -5.29 13.88
CA GLY A 155 -5.81 -6.70 13.85
C GLY A 155 -6.05 -7.28 15.24
N GLY A 156 -5.18 -6.97 16.21
CA GLY A 156 -5.33 -7.39 17.60
C GLY A 156 -6.60 -6.83 18.25
N ASP A 157 -6.88 -5.53 18.08
CA ASP A 157 -8.09 -4.89 18.61
C ASP A 157 -9.37 -5.49 17.98
N LEU A 158 -9.35 -5.77 16.67
CA LEU A 158 -10.46 -6.42 15.98
C LEU A 158 -10.67 -7.86 16.46
N ALA A 159 -9.59 -8.64 16.58
CA ALA A 159 -9.67 -10.03 17.05
C ALA A 159 -10.19 -10.11 18.49
N ALA A 160 -9.73 -9.19 19.36
CA ALA A 160 -10.24 -9.06 20.72
C ALA A 160 -11.74 -8.73 20.76
N HIS A 161 -12.21 -7.82 19.90
CA HIS A 161 -13.63 -7.49 19.78
C HIS A 161 -14.48 -8.69 19.35
N LEU A 162 -13.98 -9.50 18.41
CA LEU A 162 -14.67 -10.69 17.92
C LEU A 162 -14.49 -11.92 18.80
N CYS A 163 -13.63 -11.84 19.82
CA CYS A 163 -13.24 -12.97 20.68
C CYS A 163 -12.63 -14.15 19.89
N VAL A 164 -11.81 -13.85 18.88
CA VAL A 164 -11.08 -14.82 18.04
C VAL A 164 -9.57 -14.60 18.16
N PRO A 165 -8.72 -15.58 17.82
CA PRO A 165 -7.27 -15.38 17.76
C PRO A 165 -6.86 -14.35 16.70
N PHE A 166 -5.79 -13.61 17.01
CA PHE A 166 -5.02 -12.83 16.04
C PHE A 166 -3.72 -13.58 15.71
N HIS A 167 -3.39 -13.69 14.42
CA HIS A 167 -2.19 -14.37 13.93
C HIS A 167 -1.35 -13.45 13.05
N PHE A 168 -0.06 -13.30 13.38
CA PHE A 168 0.92 -12.62 12.54
C PHE A 168 2.27 -13.32 12.70
N SER A 169 2.66 -14.13 11.72
CA SER A 169 3.81 -15.04 11.86
C SER A 169 5.17 -14.37 11.90
N SER A 170 5.33 -13.25 11.20
CA SER A 170 6.64 -12.58 11.06
C SER A 170 6.53 -11.06 11.22
N PRO A 171 6.09 -10.55 12.38
CA PRO A 171 5.87 -9.11 12.55
C PRO A 171 7.17 -8.28 12.50
N ASP A 172 8.31 -8.90 12.80
CA ASP A 172 9.59 -8.17 12.89
C ASP A 172 10.36 -8.13 11.57
N THR A 173 10.08 -9.06 10.65
CA THR A 173 10.75 -9.13 9.33
C THR A 173 9.71 -9.43 8.24
N PRO A 174 9.60 -8.61 7.18
CA PRO A 174 8.76 -8.94 6.05
C PRO A 174 9.10 -10.31 5.45
N ASP A 175 8.09 -11.18 5.38
CA ASP A 175 8.19 -12.56 4.89
C ASP A 175 6.80 -12.99 4.40
N ASP A 176 6.62 -13.07 3.09
CA ASP A 176 5.39 -13.48 2.40
C ASP A 176 5.24 -15.01 2.31
N ASP A 177 6.29 -15.76 2.62
CA ASP A 177 6.28 -17.23 2.74
C ASP A 177 6.04 -17.70 4.18
N ALA A 178 5.83 -16.76 5.13
CA ALA A 178 5.63 -17.08 6.53
C ALA A 178 4.41 -18.02 6.74
N PRO A 179 4.47 -18.95 7.71
CA PRO A 179 3.39 -19.90 7.95
C PRO A 179 2.04 -19.21 8.16
N ARG A 180 1.02 -19.61 7.39
CA ARG A 180 -0.35 -19.10 7.51
C ARG A 180 -1.05 -19.66 8.75
N TRP A 181 -2.07 -18.97 9.22
CA TRP A 181 -2.92 -19.46 10.31
C TRP A 181 -3.53 -20.82 9.95
N GLN A 182 -3.62 -21.71 10.94
CA GLN A 182 -4.25 -23.02 10.83
C GLN A 182 -5.22 -23.19 12.03
N PRO A 183 -6.45 -23.73 11.83
CA PRO A 183 -7.40 -24.01 12.89
C PRO A 183 -6.95 -25.05 13.92
#